data_AF-A0A846ZGI3-F1
#
_entry.id   AF-A0A846ZGI3-F1
#
_cell.length_a   1.000
_cell.length_b   1.000
_cell.length_c   1.000
_cell.angle_alpha   90.00
_cell.angle_beta   90.00
_cell.angle_gamma   90.00
#
_symmetry.space_group_name_H-M   'P 1'
#
loop_
_entity.id
_entity.type
_entity.pdbx_description
1 polymer ?
#
loop_
_entity_poly.entity_id
_entity_poly.type
_entity_poly.pdbx_seq_one_letter_code
_entity_poly.pdbx_strand_id
1 'polypeptide(L)'
;ARAAAPGVRVEPGSAAAGTSARIRGSSWTPGATVQVQVCGAGAVHGSADCDTERGVTAMVAPAGTFEAGLTVGAPPSACPCVIRVSTLPGGPGPPATVTAPFTVEGHPVERVRRDVAPVRADVVGLEVTGGGGRGELFGGRPRRTLVLRIRNSGAEPIENAPLVVGWGAGGAPDSPLDAPKTGTLRPGQTATYRIPVVLPPAAFGRFVVGGRYAGSVPFETTFSAYPWGLLGVNALAALLLLVGIRLTLGRWAAARRRRRRPVPASAPPAAPSPARTVELEDVIGYLDSVAPSPSGAYVLDRDELIGYLERRTGEAGKTVDVEALERFLALPRGEPR
;
A
#
# COMPACT_ATOMS: atom_id res chain seq x y z
N ALA A 1 27.68 26.01 -36.15
CA ALA A 1 26.79 27.16 -36.37
C ALA A 1 26.09 27.49 -35.06
N ARG A 2 26.08 28.74 -34.62
CA ARG A 2 25.33 29.16 -33.43
C ARG A 2 23.84 29.09 -33.77
N ALA A 3 23.05 28.31 -33.05
CA ALA A 3 21.60 28.29 -33.26
C ALA A 3 21.07 29.71 -33.08
N ALA A 4 20.27 30.20 -34.02
CA ALA A 4 19.63 31.51 -33.91
C ALA A 4 18.73 31.51 -32.67
N ALA A 5 18.79 32.57 -31.87
CA ALA A 5 17.94 32.70 -30.69
C ALA A 5 16.47 32.89 -31.12
N PRO A 6 15.50 32.34 -30.36
CA PRO A 6 14.10 32.52 -30.66
C PRO A 6 13.72 34.01 -30.63
N GLY A 7 12.90 34.42 -31.61
CA GLY A 7 12.45 35.79 -31.80
C GLY A 7 10.94 35.88 -31.92
N VAL A 8 10.40 37.07 -31.65
CA VAL A 8 8.97 37.41 -31.75
C VAL A 8 8.82 38.78 -32.41
N ARG A 9 7.86 38.89 -33.32
CA ARG A 9 7.37 40.14 -33.91
C ARG A 9 5.86 40.27 -33.69
N VAL A 10 5.40 41.50 -33.48
CA VAL A 10 3.99 41.81 -33.16
C VAL A 10 3.53 42.92 -34.09
N GLU A 11 2.36 42.73 -34.71
CA GLU A 11 1.76 43.67 -35.65
C GLU A 11 0.24 43.79 -35.37
N PRO A 12 -0.29 45.01 -35.12
CA PRO A 12 0.42 46.27 -34.89
C PRO A 12 1.22 46.27 -33.58
N GLY A 13 2.12 47.24 -33.39
CA GLY A 13 2.89 47.41 -32.14
C GLY A 13 2.11 48.06 -30.98
N SER A 14 0.89 48.51 -31.25
CA SER A 14 -0.04 49.07 -30.27
C SER A 14 -1.47 48.71 -30.63
N ALA A 15 -2.32 48.50 -29.62
CA ALA A 15 -3.76 48.36 -29.84
C ALA A 15 -4.57 48.58 -28.55
N ALA A 16 -5.84 48.92 -28.70
CA ALA A 16 -6.80 49.00 -27.59
C ALA A 16 -7.24 47.61 -27.10
N ALA A 17 -7.65 47.52 -25.84
CA ALA A 17 -8.22 46.28 -25.30
C ALA A 17 -9.48 45.86 -26.10
N GLY A 18 -9.63 44.55 -26.33
CA GLY A 18 -10.69 43.95 -27.14
C GLY A 18 -10.39 43.88 -28.65
N THR A 19 -9.29 44.48 -29.12
CA THR A 19 -8.86 44.39 -30.53
C THR A 19 -7.88 43.24 -30.75
N SER A 20 -7.47 42.98 -31.99
CA SER A 20 -6.57 41.87 -32.33
C SER A 20 -5.16 42.33 -32.68
N ALA A 21 -4.18 41.54 -32.27
CA ALA A 21 -2.78 41.65 -32.67
C ALA A 21 -2.30 40.31 -33.26
N ARG A 22 -1.39 40.39 -34.23
CA ARG A 22 -0.76 39.24 -34.89
C ARG A 22 0.65 39.06 -34.36
N ILE A 23 0.94 37.87 -33.88
CA ILE A 23 2.23 37.50 -33.29
C ILE A 23 2.88 36.47 -34.19
N ARG A 24 4.12 36.74 -34.62
CA ARG A 24 4.93 35.83 -35.42
C ARG A 24 6.22 35.48 -34.68
N GLY A 25 6.47 34.18 -34.52
CA GLY A 25 7.70 33.66 -33.95
C GLY A 25 8.67 33.14 -35.00
N SER A 26 9.96 33.21 -34.71
CA SER A 26 11.03 32.62 -35.54
C SER A 26 12.09 31.95 -34.66
N SER A 27 12.74 30.89 -35.18
CA SER A 27 13.83 30.18 -34.50
C SER A 27 13.43 29.54 -33.16
N TRP A 28 12.17 29.12 -33.04
CA TRP A 28 11.68 28.32 -31.92
C TRP A 28 11.91 26.83 -32.15
N THR A 29 11.91 26.02 -31.09
CA THR A 29 12.04 24.57 -31.21
C THR A 29 10.85 23.96 -31.96
N PRO A 30 11.08 23.27 -33.10
CA PRO A 30 10.01 22.60 -33.84
C PRO A 30 9.22 21.61 -32.99
N GLY A 31 7.89 21.60 -33.15
CA GLY A 31 7.00 20.72 -32.40
C GLY A 31 6.73 21.14 -30.95
N ALA A 32 7.36 22.23 -30.47
CA ALA A 32 7.00 22.82 -29.18
C ALA A 32 5.64 23.53 -29.26
N THR A 33 4.91 23.58 -28.15
CA THR A 33 3.75 24.45 -27.99
C THR A 33 4.17 25.70 -27.22
N VAL A 34 3.84 26.87 -27.74
CA VAL A 34 4.10 28.16 -27.09
C VAL A 34 2.81 28.77 -26.59
N GLN A 35 2.90 29.49 -25.47
CA GLN A 35 1.84 30.34 -24.93
C GLN A 35 2.20 31.81 -25.20
N VAL A 36 1.23 32.56 -25.73
CA VAL A 36 1.35 33.97 -26.14
C VAL A 36 0.37 34.81 -25.33
N GLN A 37 0.86 35.83 -24.62
CA GLN A 37 0.07 36.65 -23.69
C GLN A 37 0.51 38.11 -23.71
N VAL A 38 -0.40 39.03 -23.41
CA VAL A 38 -0.08 40.43 -23.07
C VAL A 38 0.28 40.49 -21.59
N CYS A 39 1.38 41.16 -21.23
CA CYS A 39 1.80 41.32 -19.85
C CYS A 39 2.17 42.77 -19.54
N GLY A 40 1.89 43.20 -18.30
CA GLY A 40 2.36 44.44 -17.71
C GLY A 40 3.76 44.29 -17.08
N ALA A 41 4.25 45.35 -16.45
CA ALA A 41 5.53 45.44 -15.73
C ALA A 41 6.75 44.87 -16.51
N GLY A 42 6.70 44.82 -17.84
CA GLY A 42 7.72 44.17 -18.66
C GLY A 42 7.83 42.65 -18.45
N ALA A 43 6.78 42.02 -17.89
CA ALA A 43 6.72 40.61 -17.51
C ALA A 43 7.80 40.17 -16.50
N VAL A 44 8.25 41.06 -15.63
CA VAL A 44 9.33 40.77 -14.67
C VAL A 44 8.93 39.77 -13.60
N HIS A 45 7.64 39.64 -13.28
CA HIS A 45 7.09 38.64 -12.35
C HIS A 45 6.52 37.41 -13.08
N GLY A 46 6.89 37.21 -14.35
CA GLY A 46 6.43 36.08 -15.14
C GLY A 46 4.94 36.15 -15.46
N SER A 47 4.22 35.04 -15.34
CA SER A 47 2.79 34.96 -15.68
C SER A 47 1.88 35.77 -14.76
N ALA A 48 2.36 36.19 -13.57
CA ALA A 48 1.58 37.02 -12.65
C ALA A 48 1.28 38.42 -13.22
N ASP A 49 2.13 38.91 -14.12
CA ASP A 49 1.92 40.19 -14.81
C ASP A 49 1.06 40.05 -16.09
N CYS A 50 0.65 38.84 -16.47
CA CYS A 50 0.08 38.55 -17.78
C CYS A 50 -1.44 38.36 -17.74
N ASP A 51 -2.13 38.83 -18.78
CA ASP A 51 -3.52 38.43 -19.05
C ASP A 51 -3.53 36.98 -19.51
N THR A 52 -3.76 36.08 -18.55
CA THR A 52 -3.86 34.65 -18.82
C THR A 52 -5.21 34.26 -19.42
N GLU A 53 -6.27 35.05 -19.20
CA GLU A 53 -7.63 34.77 -19.66
C GLU A 53 -7.72 34.84 -21.18
N ARG A 54 -7.07 35.86 -21.78
CA ARG A 54 -7.03 36.04 -23.24
C ARG A 54 -5.77 35.47 -23.89
N GLY A 55 -4.95 34.75 -23.12
CA GLY A 55 -3.76 34.08 -23.64
C GLY A 55 -4.13 33.01 -24.66
N VAL A 56 -3.30 32.88 -25.70
CA VAL A 56 -3.48 31.87 -26.75
C VAL A 56 -2.27 30.96 -26.84
N THR A 57 -2.47 29.75 -27.36
CA THR A 57 -1.40 28.79 -27.61
C THR A 57 -1.24 28.53 -29.09
N ALA A 58 0.00 28.37 -29.55
CA ALA A 58 0.31 28.00 -30.93
C ALA A 58 1.36 26.88 -30.95
N MET A 59 1.27 25.98 -31.93
CA MET A 59 2.32 25.00 -32.17
C MET A 59 3.39 25.57 -33.09
N VAL A 60 4.65 25.25 -32.80
CA VAL A 60 5.79 25.64 -33.62
C VAL A 60 5.91 24.66 -34.78
N ALA A 61 5.85 25.20 -36.00
CA ALA A 61 5.98 24.44 -37.23
C ALA A 61 7.38 23.80 -37.37
N PRO A 62 7.56 22.80 -38.24
CA PRO A 62 8.87 22.20 -38.53
C PRO A 62 9.98 23.20 -38.89
N ALA A 63 9.62 24.34 -39.47
CA ALA A 63 10.53 25.44 -39.80
C ALA A 63 10.96 26.30 -38.59
N GLY A 64 10.50 25.99 -37.38
CA GLY A 64 10.79 26.77 -36.16
C GLY A 64 10.03 28.09 -36.09
N THR A 65 8.92 28.22 -36.82
CA THR A 65 8.06 29.41 -36.87
C THR A 65 6.68 29.11 -36.30
N PHE A 66 6.00 30.14 -35.81
CA PHE A 66 4.58 30.05 -35.46
C PHE A 66 3.90 31.39 -35.75
N GLU A 67 2.57 31.35 -35.88
CA GLU A 67 1.73 32.54 -35.98
C GLU A 67 0.53 32.38 -35.04
N ALA A 68 0.18 33.46 -34.33
CA ALA A 68 -0.94 33.49 -33.41
C ALA A 68 -1.69 34.82 -33.52
N GLY A 69 -3.03 34.75 -33.52
CA GLY A 69 -3.89 35.91 -33.31
C GLY A 69 -4.22 36.03 -31.83
N LEU A 70 -3.96 37.19 -31.23
CA LEU A 70 -4.21 37.48 -29.83
C LEU A 70 -5.23 38.60 -29.71
N THR A 71 -6.30 38.37 -28.95
CA THR A 71 -7.18 39.46 -28.53
C THR A 71 -6.49 40.21 -27.38
N VAL A 72 -6.19 41.49 -27.60
CA VAL A 72 -5.48 42.33 -26.65
C VAL A 72 -6.37 42.53 -25.42
N GLY A 73 -5.88 42.12 -24.27
CA GLY A 73 -6.54 42.34 -22.98
C GLY A 73 -5.84 43.38 -22.12
N ALA A 74 -6.38 43.61 -20.94
CA ALA A 74 -5.77 44.45 -19.92
C ALA A 74 -4.98 43.55 -18.95
N PRO A 75 -3.63 43.61 -18.95
CA PRO A 75 -2.85 42.87 -17.98
C PRO A 75 -3.11 43.34 -16.53
N PRO A 76 -2.92 42.48 -15.52
CA PRO A 76 -3.15 42.84 -14.12
C PRO A 76 -2.18 43.91 -13.59
N SER A 77 -0.97 43.99 -14.16
CA SER A 77 0.08 44.96 -13.79
C SER A 77 0.12 46.16 -14.74
N ALA A 78 0.46 47.34 -14.25
CA ALA A 78 0.68 48.54 -15.09
C ALA A 78 1.80 48.33 -16.11
N CYS A 79 1.72 48.99 -17.28
CA CYS A 79 2.76 48.96 -18.31
C CYS A 79 4.08 49.60 -17.78
N PRO A 80 5.25 49.30 -18.38
CA PRO A 80 5.51 48.92 -19.76
C PRO A 80 4.95 47.55 -20.12
N CYS A 81 4.19 47.51 -21.20
CA CYS A 81 3.54 46.29 -21.65
C CYS A 81 4.40 45.55 -22.69
N VAL A 82 4.31 44.23 -22.68
CA VAL A 82 5.01 43.35 -23.61
C VAL A 82 4.11 42.20 -24.05
N ILE A 83 4.34 41.68 -25.25
CA ILE A 83 3.90 40.34 -25.62
C ILE A 83 4.94 39.36 -25.11
N ARG A 84 4.55 38.48 -24.18
CA ARG A 84 5.37 37.38 -23.71
C ARG A 84 5.01 36.11 -24.46
N VAL A 85 6.02 35.43 -24.97
CA VAL A 85 5.90 34.10 -25.57
C VAL A 85 6.77 33.15 -24.78
N SER A 86 6.22 32.03 -24.31
CA SER A 86 6.97 30.99 -23.61
C SER A 86 6.61 29.59 -24.06
N THR A 87 7.58 28.68 -24.12
CA THR A 87 7.33 27.25 -24.32
C THR A 87 6.58 26.66 -23.14
N LEU A 88 5.53 25.89 -23.41
CA LEU A 88 4.84 25.11 -22.38
C LEU A 88 5.74 23.99 -21.86
N PRO A 89 5.71 23.70 -20.54
CA PRO A 89 6.46 22.58 -19.96
C PRO A 89 6.04 21.23 -20.56
N GLY A 90 6.98 20.28 -20.62
CA GLY A 90 6.73 18.92 -21.13
C GLY A 90 6.77 18.77 -22.65
N GLY A 91 6.98 19.86 -23.39
CA GLY A 91 7.23 19.83 -24.83
C GLY A 91 8.70 19.51 -25.20
N PRO A 92 9.00 19.33 -26.49
CA PRO A 92 10.36 19.12 -26.98
C PRO A 92 11.21 20.39 -26.84
N GLY A 93 12.48 20.20 -26.47
CA GLY A 93 13.50 21.26 -26.42
C GLY A 93 13.67 21.93 -25.05
N PRO A 94 14.69 22.80 -24.93
CA PRO A 94 14.91 23.58 -23.71
C PRO A 94 13.80 24.63 -23.54
N PRO A 95 13.48 25.02 -22.29
CA PRO A 95 12.51 26.07 -22.04
C PRO A 95 13.01 27.40 -22.62
N ALA A 96 12.15 28.09 -23.35
CA ALA A 96 12.42 29.40 -23.93
C ALA A 96 11.32 30.40 -23.58
N THR A 97 11.72 31.64 -23.31
CA THR A 97 10.81 32.78 -23.10
C THR A 97 11.39 33.99 -23.80
N VAL A 98 10.55 34.67 -24.59
CA VAL A 98 10.91 35.87 -25.34
C VAL A 98 9.80 36.90 -25.14
N THR A 99 10.18 38.16 -24.99
CA THR A 99 9.26 39.29 -24.90
C THR A 99 9.46 40.26 -26.05
N ALA A 100 8.38 40.81 -26.59
CA ALA A 100 8.40 41.91 -27.55
C ALA A 100 7.64 43.12 -26.98
N PRO A 101 8.15 44.35 -27.10
CA PRO A 101 7.45 45.56 -26.66
C PRO A 101 6.07 45.69 -27.34
N PHE A 102 5.05 46.09 -26.57
CA PHE A 102 3.71 46.30 -27.07
C PHE A 102 2.97 47.34 -26.25
N THR A 103 2.24 48.25 -26.89
CA THR A 103 1.49 49.31 -26.20
C THR A 103 0.02 48.96 -26.13
N VAL A 104 -0.51 48.80 -24.91
CA VAL A 104 -1.96 48.69 -24.68
C VAL A 104 -2.50 50.11 -24.50
N GLU A 105 -3.33 50.55 -25.43
CA GLU A 105 -3.86 51.92 -25.43
C GLU A 105 -4.74 52.16 -24.19
N GLY A 106 -4.50 53.27 -23.49
CA GLY A 106 -5.26 53.65 -22.29
C GLY A 106 -4.91 52.87 -21.02
N HIS A 107 -3.95 51.94 -21.05
CA HIS A 107 -3.54 51.20 -19.85
C HIS A 107 -2.60 52.04 -18.96
N PRO A 108 -2.73 51.99 -17.62
CA PRO A 108 -1.82 52.68 -16.70
C PRO A 108 -0.35 52.31 -16.95
N VAL A 109 0.54 53.31 -16.84
CA VAL A 109 1.99 53.16 -17.00
C VAL A 109 2.68 53.55 -15.69
N GLU A 110 3.50 52.66 -15.16
CA GLU A 110 4.28 52.89 -13.94
C GLU A 110 5.73 52.41 -14.12
N ARG A 111 6.61 52.86 -13.22
CA ARG A 111 7.99 52.39 -13.20
C ARG A 111 8.02 50.92 -12.75
N VAL A 112 8.61 50.06 -13.58
CA VAL A 112 8.82 48.64 -13.22
C VAL A 112 9.65 48.55 -11.95
N ARG A 113 9.05 47.99 -10.91
CA ARG A 113 9.78 47.46 -9.76
C ARG A 113 10.09 46.01 -10.06
N ARG A 114 11.37 45.67 -10.15
CA ARG A 114 11.78 44.26 -10.13
C ARG A 114 11.86 43.85 -8.66
N ASP A 115 10.86 43.14 -8.18
CA ASP A 115 10.94 42.53 -6.85
C ASP A 115 11.82 41.28 -6.90
N VAL A 116 13.12 41.42 -7.20
CA VAL A 116 14.11 40.36 -6.92
C VAL A 116 15.50 40.97 -6.71
N ALA A 117 15.73 41.56 -5.55
CA ALA A 117 17.04 41.29 -4.94
C ALA A 117 17.04 39.78 -4.63
N PRO A 118 18.07 39.00 -5.03
CA PRO A 118 18.12 37.59 -4.67
C PRO A 118 17.97 37.49 -3.16
N VAL A 119 16.94 36.77 -2.72
CA VAL A 119 16.69 36.56 -1.30
C VAL A 119 17.93 35.88 -0.73
N ARG A 120 18.66 36.62 0.09
CA ARG A 120 19.83 36.10 0.80
C ARG A 120 19.31 35.39 2.04
N ALA A 121 19.13 34.09 1.91
CA ALA A 121 18.74 33.24 3.01
C ALA A 121 19.52 31.93 3.00
N ASP A 122 19.89 31.49 4.18
CA ASP A 122 20.72 30.30 4.40
C ASP A 122 19.90 29.22 5.10
N VAL A 123 20.04 27.98 4.66
CA VAL A 123 19.52 26.81 5.38
C VAL A 123 20.49 26.50 6.51
N VAL A 124 20.14 26.89 7.73
CA VAL A 124 20.99 26.71 8.92
C VAL A 124 20.64 25.46 9.72
N GLY A 125 19.57 24.75 9.34
CA GLY A 125 19.19 23.48 9.94
C GLY A 125 18.19 22.76 9.06
N LEU A 126 18.41 21.46 8.89
CA LEU A 126 17.55 20.59 8.09
C LEU A 126 17.57 19.20 8.68
N GLU A 127 16.48 18.81 9.32
CA GLU A 127 16.38 17.52 9.99
C GLU A 127 14.99 16.91 9.81
N VAL A 128 14.94 15.58 9.75
CA VAL A 128 13.69 14.82 9.75
C VAL A 128 13.54 14.16 11.11
N THR A 129 12.50 14.56 11.83
CA THR A 129 12.21 14.07 13.17
C THR A 129 10.98 13.16 13.20
N GLY A 130 10.90 12.34 14.24
CA GLY A 130 9.76 11.46 14.50
C GLY A 130 9.91 10.06 13.89
N GLY A 131 8.83 9.28 14.05
CA GLY A 131 8.75 7.88 13.61
C GLY A 131 8.73 6.86 14.73
N GLY A 132 8.84 5.59 14.36
CA GLY A 132 8.81 4.47 15.32
C GLY A 132 7.41 4.16 15.86
N GLY A 133 6.34 4.65 15.21
CA GLY A 133 4.98 4.29 15.58
C GLY A 133 4.74 2.78 15.44
N ARG A 134 4.06 2.15 16.40
CA ARG A 134 3.77 0.70 16.37
C ARG A 134 3.10 0.26 15.06
N GLY A 135 2.22 1.09 14.51
CA GLY A 135 1.58 0.82 13.23
C GLY A 135 2.58 0.77 12.06
N GLU A 136 3.62 1.60 12.05
CA GLU A 136 4.63 1.63 10.98
C GLU A 136 5.44 0.34 10.91
N LEU A 137 5.69 -0.29 12.07
CA LEU A 137 6.36 -1.60 12.14
C LEU A 137 5.61 -2.67 11.35
N PHE A 138 4.29 -2.53 11.18
CA PHE A 138 3.42 -3.47 10.49
C PHE A 138 2.78 -2.90 9.21
N GLY A 139 3.44 -1.92 8.58
CA GLY A 139 2.98 -1.37 7.28
C GLY A 139 1.94 -0.24 7.37
N GLY A 140 1.71 0.31 8.57
CA GLY A 140 0.94 1.54 8.74
C GLY A 140 1.63 2.76 8.13
N ARG A 141 0.90 3.89 8.04
CA ARG A 141 1.38 5.14 7.42
C ARG A 141 2.62 5.71 8.16
N PRO A 142 3.78 5.84 7.51
CA PRO A 142 4.93 6.52 8.09
C PRO A 142 4.64 8.00 8.31
N ARG A 143 4.88 8.49 9.53
CA ARG A 143 4.71 9.91 9.88
C ARG A 143 6.03 10.52 10.35
N ARG A 144 6.49 11.56 9.66
CA ARG A 144 7.69 12.32 10.03
C ARG A 144 7.36 13.82 10.07
N THR A 145 8.26 14.59 10.64
CA THR A 145 8.22 16.06 10.59
C THR A 145 9.55 16.57 10.10
N LEU A 146 9.53 17.25 8.94
CA LEU A 146 10.67 18.00 8.46
C LEU A 146 10.78 19.29 9.26
N VAL A 147 11.92 19.50 9.91
CA VAL A 147 12.24 20.74 10.62
C VAL A 147 13.27 21.48 9.78
N LEU A 148 12.82 22.57 9.15
CA LEU A 148 13.62 23.44 8.31
C LEU A 148 13.90 24.73 9.08
N ARG A 149 15.17 25.13 9.17
CA ARG A 149 15.59 26.41 9.76
C ARG A 149 16.23 27.28 8.70
N ILE A 150 15.63 28.42 8.45
CA ILE A 150 16.09 29.40 7.47
C ILE A 150 16.54 30.66 8.20
N ARG A 151 17.74 31.13 7.89
CA ARG A 151 18.27 32.41 8.37
C ARG A 151 18.24 33.43 7.25
N ASN A 152 17.75 34.64 7.50
CA ASN A 152 17.94 35.76 6.59
C ASN A 152 19.39 36.27 6.71
N SER A 153 20.19 36.07 5.66
CA SER A 153 21.57 36.53 5.54
C SER A 153 21.69 37.84 4.76
N GLY A 154 20.56 38.42 4.35
CA GLY A 154 20.45 39.71 3.68
C GLY A 154 20.35 40.90 4.63
N ALA A 155 20.42 42.09 4.05
CA ALA A 155 20.26 43.37 4.74
C ALA A 155 18.78 43.84 4.79
N GLU A 156 17.91 43.25 3.98
CA GLU A 156 16.49 43.59 3.86
C GLU A 156 15.60 42.49 4.47
N PRO A 157 14.41 42.84 5.00
CA PRO A 157 13.44 41.85 5.46
C PRO A 157 12.90 40.99 4.31
N ILE A 158 12.69 39.70 4.56
CA ILE A 158 12.04 38.77 3.63
C ILE A 158 10.58 38.64 4.04
N GLU A 159 9.66 39.04 3.18
CA GLU A 159 8.23 39.06 3.49
C GLU A 159 7.47 37.99 2.70
N ASN A 160 6.69 37.17 3.41
CA ASN A 160 5.77 36.17 2.87
C ASN A 160 6.36 35.30 1.74
N ALA A 161 7.65 34.96 1.86
CA ALA A 161 8.35 34.22 0.83
C ALA A 161 7.73 32.82 0.62
N PRO A 162 7.53 32.36 -0.62
CA PRO A 162 6.96 31.04 -0.86
C PRO A 162 7.89 29.94 -0.33
N LEU A 163 7.29 28.97 0.39
CA LEU A 163 7.95 27.74 0.83
C LEU A 163 7.28 26.57 0.12
N VAL A 164 7.97 25.99 -0.85
CA VAL A 164 7.50 24.83 -1.61
C VAL A 164 8.25 23.61 -1.11
N VAL A 165 7.51 22.58 -0.71
CA VAL A 165 8.06 21.34 -0.15
C VAL A 165 7.40 20.14 -0.82
N GLY A 166 8.18 19.10 -1.06
CA GLY A 166 7.68 17.82 -1.53
C GLY A 166 8.46 16.64 -0.94
N TRP A 167 8.00 15.44 -1.26
CA TRP A 167 8.65 14.17 -0.94
C TRP A 167 8.66 13.25 -2.16
N GLY A 168 9.50 12.21 -2.14
CA GLY A 168 9.54 11.20 -3.19
C GLY A 168 10.26 9.93 -2.75
N ALA A 169 10.00 8.82 -3.44
CA ALA A 169 10.60 7.51 -3.16
C ALA A 169 11.98 7.29 -3.85
N GLY A 170 12.49 8.31 -4.56
CA GLY A 170 13.71 8.25 -5.38
C GLY A 170 14.60 9.48 -5.20
N GLY A 171 15.22 9.94 -6.28
CA GLY A 171 16.19 11.05 -6.27
C GLY A 171 15.61 12.47 -6.30
N ALA A 172 14.28 12.64 -6.26
CA ALA A 172 13.64 13.95 -6.30
C ALA A 172 12.34 13.99 -5.46
N PRO A 173 12.03 15.14 -4.83
CA PRO A 173 10.78 15.36 -4.10
C PRO A 173 9.65 15.81 -5.05
N ASP A 174 9.02 14.87 -5.75
CA ASP A 174 8.02 15.11 -6.80
C ASP A 174 6.56 15.21 -6.29
N SER A 175 6.30 14.73 -5.09
CA SER A 175 4.97 14.72 -4.48
C SER A 175 4.82 15.90 -3.51
N PRO A 176 3.85 16.81 -3.71
CA PRO A 176 3.74 18.05 -2.93
C PRO A 176 3.34 17.79 -1.46
N LEU A 177 3.79 18.69 -0.58
CA LEU A 177 3.44 18.73 0.85
C LEU A 177 2.91 20.11 1.23
N ASP A 178 1.98 20.14 2.19
CA ASP A 178 1.45 21.38 2.75
C ASP A 178 2.50 22.06 3.63
N ALA A 179 2.95 23.23 3.19
CA ALA A 179 3.91 24.06 3.91
C ALA A 179 3.20 25.16 4.72
N PRO A 180 3.71 25.52 5.91
CA PRO A 180 3.18 26.65 6.67
C PRO A 180 3.47 27.99 5.96
N LYS A 181 2.67 29.01 6.27
CA LYS A 181 2.96 30.39 5.87
C LYS A 181 4.25 30.86 6.52
N THR A 182 5.07 31.61 5.78
CA THR A 182 6.43 31.97 6.18
C THR A 182 6.53 33.32 6.93
N GLY A 183 5.54 34.19 6.79
CA GLY A 183 5.50 35.49 7.46
C GLY A 183 6.70 36.38 7.08
N THR A 184 7.12 37.26 8.00
CA THR A 184 8.24 38.19 7.79
C THR A 184 9.48 37.74 8.56
N LEU A 185 10.62 37.65 7.88
CA LEU A 185 11.92 37.27 8.43
C LEU A 185 12.89 38.46 8.32
N ARG A 186 13.21 39.09 9.46
CA ARG A 186 14.10 40.26 9.50
C ARG A 186 15.56 39.88 9.24
N PRO A 187 16.41 40.85 8.83
CA PRO A 187 17.85 40.65 8.68
C PRO A 187 18.47 39.95 9.90
N GLY A 188 19.25 38.89 9.66
CA GLY A 188 19.91 38.10 10.70
C GLY A 188 19.02 37.14 11.49
N GLN A 189 17.69 37.22 11.36
CA GLN A 189 16.74 36.37 12.07
C GLN A 189 16.69 34.95 11.48
N THR A 190 16.47 33.96 12.34
CA THR A 190 16.21 32.56 11.95
C THR A 190 14.77 32.18 12.24
N ALA A 191 14.07 31.66 11.24
CA ALA A 191 12.75 31.04 11.39
C ALA A 191 12.87 29.51 11.34
N THR A 192 11.98 28.83 12.07
CA THR A 192 11.85 27.37 12.04
C THR A 192 10.49 26.98 11.51
N TYR A 193 10.47 26.22 10.41
CA TYR A 193 9.28 25.68 9.79
C TYR A 193 9.18 24.19 10.06
N ARG A 194 8.01 23.73 10.52
CA ARG A 194 7.72 22.31 10.76
C ARG A 194 6.71 21.84 9.74
N ILE A 195 7.13 20.92 8.88
CA ILE A 195 6.33 20.42 7.76
C ILE A 195 5.99 18.95 8.03
N PRO A 196 4.70 18.59 8.16
CA PRO A 196 4.30 17.21 8.35
C PRO A 196 4.54 16.41 7.07
N VAL A 197 5.24 15.29 7.19
CA VAL A 197 5.53 14.36 6.09
C VAL A 197 4.77 13.07 6.38
N VAL A 198 3.63 12.87 5.72
CA VAL A 198 2.77 11.70 5.92
C VAL A 198 2.75 10.88 4.64
N LEU A 199 3.31 9.67 4.72
CA LEU A 199 3.39 8.77 3.57
C LEU A 199 2.15 7.86 3.49
N PRO A 200 1.84 7.34 2.29
CA PRO A 200 0.84 6.29 2.12
C PRO A 200 1.12 5.06 3.01
N PRO A 201 0.10 4.25 3.33
CA PRO A 201 0.31 2.97 3.99
C PRO A 201 1.17 2.05 3.11
N ALA A 202 1.89 1.12 3.75
CA ALA A 202 2.83 0.22 3.10
C ALA A 202 3.95 0.91 2.30
N ALA A 203 4.20 2.21 2.53
CA ALA A 203 5.40 2.87 2.01
C ALA A 203 6.63 2.40 2.79
N PHE A 204 7.56 1.76 2.10
CA PHE A 204 8.84 1.31 2.68
C PHE A 204 10.00 1.61 1.73
N GLY A 205 11.18 1.85 2.29
CA GLY A 205 12.38 2.24 1.55
C GLY A 205 13.01 3.52 2.07
N ARG A 206 13.86 4.11 1.22
CA ARG A 206 14.48 5.42 1.43
C ARG A 206 13.67 6.46 0.67
N PHE A 207 13.41 7.59 1.32
CA PHE A 207 12.63 8.69 0.77
C PHE A 207 13.47 9.97 0.82
N VAL A 208 13.27 10.81 -0.19
CA VAL A 208 13.79 12.17 -0.25
C VAL A 208 12.67 13.13 0.15
N VAL A 209 13.02 14.16 0.91
CA VAL A 209 12.15 15.30 1.21
C VAL A 209 12.94 16.57 1.00
N GLY A 210 12.37 17.52 0.28
CA GLY A 210 13.10 18.71 -0.14
C GLY A 210 12.21 19.73 -0.82
N GLY A 211 12.82 20.82 -1.27
CA GLY A 211 12.08 21.91 -1.88
C GLY A 211 12.88 23.19 -2.01
N ARG A 212 12.17 24.31 -2.02
CA ARG A 212 12.75 25.65 -2.18
C ARG A 212 12.07 26.66 -1.27
N TYR A 213 12.87 27.52 -0.65
CA TYR A 213 12.42 28.73 0.02
C TYR A 213 12.67 29.96 -0.86
N ALA A 214 11.72 30.88 -0.90
CA ALA A 214 11.77 32.10 -1.73
C ALA A 214 12.09 31.84 -3.21
N GLY A 215 11.68 30.68 -3.72
CA GLY A 215 11.94 30.22 -5.10
C GLY A 215 13.40 29.91 -5.45
N SER A 216 14.37 30.28 -4.59
CA SER A 216 15.79 30.32 -4.95
C SER A 216 16.70 29.54 -4.00
N VAL A 217 16.28 29.27 -2.76
CA VAL A 217 17.09 28.59 -1.74
C VAL A 217 16.68 27.11 -1.66
N PRO A 218 17.42 26.18 -2.29
CA PRO A 218 17.09 24.77 -2.27
C PRO A 218 17.46 24.11 -0.94
N PHE A 219 16.72 23.07 -0.57
CA PHE A 219 17.07 22.18 0.54
C PHE A 219 16.59 20.77 0.24
N GLU A 220 17.33 19.77 0.70
CA GLU A 220 17.00 18.37 0.52
C GLU A 220 17.61 17.52 1.62
N THR A 221 16.86 16.52 2.09
CA THR A 221 17.35 15.52 3.03
C THR A 221 16.63 14.19 2.79
N THR A 222 17.11 13.12 3.42
CA THR A 222 16.55 11.78 3.25
C THR A 222 16.18 11.15 4.57
N PHE A 223 15.17 10.27 4.56
CA PHE A 223 14.85 9.41 5.69
C PHE A 223 14.44 8.03 5.18
N SER A 224 14.38 7.04 6.09
CA SER A 224 13.97 5.68 5.75
C SER A 224 12.79 5.23 6.59
N ALA A 225 11.94 4.38 6.01
CA ALA A 225 10.85 3.72 6.71
C ALA A 225 10.81 2.25 6.29
N TYR A 226 10.79 1.33 7.28
CA TYR A 226 10.75 -0.11 7.03
C TYR A 226 9.82 -0.80 8.03
N PRO A 227 9.00 -1.76 7.56
CA PRO A 227 8.06 -2.50 8.40
C PRO A 227 8.76 -3.66 9.12
N TRP A 228 9.73 -3.33 9.99
CA TRP A 228 10.54 -4.33 10.68
C TRP A 228 9.72 -5.31 11.52
N GLY A 229 8.59 -4.87 12.09
CA GLY A 229 7.69 -5.75 12.84
C GLY A 229 7.05 -6.81 11.96
N LEU A 230 6.61 -6.45 10.75
CA LEU A 230 6.06 -7.40 9.78
C LEU A 230 7.12 -8.42 9.39
N LEU A 231 8.34 -7.97 9.08
CA LEU A 231 9.45 -8.86 8.75
C LEU A 231 9.79 -9.80 9.91
N GLY A 232 9.85 -9.27 11.13
CA GLY A 232 10.14 -10.05 12.35
C GLY A 232 9.09 -11.10 12.65
N VAL A 233 7.79 -10.77 12.53
CA VAL A 233 6.69 -11.73 12.75
C VAL A 233 6.71 -12.85 11.73
N ASN A 234 6.96 -12.54 10.46
CA ASN A 234 7.08 -13.55 9.41
C ASN A 234 8.30 -14.46 9.62
N ALA A 235 9.43 -13.90 10.02
CA ALA A 235 10.63 -14.67 10.37
C ALA A 235 10.38 -15.61 11.56
N LEU A 236 9.70 -15.11 12.61
CA LEU A 236 9.32 -15.92 13.76
C LEU A 236 8.35 -17.04 13.38
N ALA A 237 7.34 -16.75 12.57
CA ALA A 237 6.39 -17.75 12.08
C ALA A 237 7.09 -18.86 11.26
N ALA A 238 8.02 -18.48 10.37
CA ALA A 238 8.82 -19.43 9.60
C ALA A 238 9.68 -20.31 10.52
N LEU A 239 10.31 -19.73 11.54
CA LEU A 239 11.08 -20.48 12.54
C LEU A 239 10.20 -21.49 13.30
N LEU A 240 9.04 -21.06 13.78
CA LEU A 240 8.10 -21.94 14.49
C LEU A 240 7.58 -23.08 13.59
N LEU A 241 7.33 -22.80 12.31
CA LEU A 241 6.96 -23.81 11.32
C LEU A 241 8.07 -24.86 11.15
N LEU A 242 9.33 -24.43 11.00
CA LEU A 242 10.47 -25.33 10.88
C LEU A 242 10.68 -26.20 12.12
N VAL A 243 10.51 -25.61 13.32
CA VAL A 243 10.55 -26.36 14.59
C VAL A 243 9.42 -27.39 14.64
N GLY A 244 8.20 -26.99 14.29
CA GLY A 244 7.04 -27.89 14.22
C GLY A 244 7.27 -29.08 13.27
N ILE A 245 7.77 -28.82 12.06
CA ILE A 245 8.12 -29.85 11.07
C ILE A 245 9.19 -30.81 11.62
N ARG A 246 10.22 -30.29 12.30
CA ARG A 246 11.25 -31.15 12.92
C ARG A 246 10.67 -32.06 13.99
N LEU A 247 9.81 -31.52 14.86
CA LEU A 247 9.19 -32.28 15.93
C LEU A 247 8.25 -33.37 15.39
N THR A 248 7.45 -33.06 14.35
CA THR A 248 6.55 -34.05 13.74
C THR A 248 7.31 -35.16 13.01
N LEU A 249 8.34 -34.82 12.22
CA LEU A 249 9.22 -35.80 11.58
C LEU A 249 9.94 -36.69 12.60
N GLY A 250 10.42 -36.11 13.70
CA GLY A 250 11.04 -36.84 14.80
C GLY A 250 10.09 -37.83 15.47
N ARG A 251 8.85 -37.41 15.77
CA ARG A 251 7.80 -38.28 16.33
C ARG A 251 7.44 -39.40 15.37
N TRP A 252 7.35 -39.11 14.07
CA TRP A 252 7.02 -40.11 13.06
C TRP A 252 8.13 -41.14 12.85
N ALA A 253 9.40 -40.70 12.84
CA ALA A 253 10.55 -41.60 12.80
C ALA A 253 10.64 -42.48 14.06
N ALA A 254 10.35 -41.93 15.24
CA ALA A 254 10.29 -42.69 16.48
C ALA A 254 9.15 -43.74 16.48
N ALA A 255 7.96 -43.38 16.00
CA ALA A 255 6.84 -44.31 15.87
C ALA A 255 7.14 -45.45 14.89
N ARG A 256 7.78 -45.16 13.75
CA ARG A 256 8.25 -46.18 12.80
C ARG A 256 9.27 -47.13 13.42
N ARG A 257 10.23 -46.61 14.20
CA ARG A 257 11.21 -47.43 14.91
C ARG A 257 10.55 -48.34 15.96
N ARG A 258 9.54 -47.86 16.68
CA ARG A 258 8.75 -48.69 17.62
C ARG A 258 8.02 -49.82 16.89
N ARG A 259 7.41 -49.55 15.73
CA ARG A 259 6.74 -50.57 14.91
C ARG A 259 7.70 -51.61 14.29
N ARG A 260 8.96 -51.22 14.04
CA ARG A 260 10.00 -52.12 13.50
C ARG A 260 10.81 -52.85 14.57
N ARG A 261 10.53 -52.62 15.86
CA ARG A 261 11.20 -53.36 16.93
C ARG A 261 10.61 -54.77 16.93
N PRO A 262 11.40 -55.83 16.68
CA PRO A 262 10.89 -57.20 16.72
C PRO A 262 10.36 -57.45 18.13
N VAL A 263 9.16 -58.02 18.22
CA VAL A 263 8.65 -58.59 19.46
C VAL A 263 9.65 -59.68 19.86
N PRO A 264 10.23 -59.66 21.08
CA PRO A 264 11.08 -60.76 21.51
C PRO A 264 10.25 -62.04 21.47
N ALA A 265 10.76 -63.05 20.76
CA ALA A 265 10.10 -64.35 20.63
C ALA A 265 9.87 -64.93 22.02
N SER A 266 8.61 -64.93 22.46
CA SER A 266 8.16 -65.71 23.60
C SER A 266 8.23 -67.20 23.26
N ALA A 267 8.69 -67.98 24.25
CA ALA A 267 8.96 -69.42 24.24
C ALA A 267 7.75 -70.30 23.80
N PRO A 268 7.96 -71.63 23.54
CA PRO A 268 7.01 -72.51 22.85
C PRO A 268 5.67 -72.75 23.59
N PRO A 269 4.64 -73.29 22.90
CA PRO A 269 3.23 -73.16 23.27
C PRO A 269 2.79 -74.10 24.40
N ALA A 270 1.92 -73.59 25.28
CA ALA A 270 1.14 -74.39 26.23
C ALA A 270 -0.23 -74.77 25.64
N ALA A 271 -0.69 -75.97 25.99
CA ALA A 271 -1.87 -76.69 25.48
C ALA A 271 -3.24 -75.96 25.65
N PRO A 272 -4.28 -76.32 24.86
CA PRO A 272 -5.60 -75.69 24.93
C PRO A 272 -6.33 -75.95 26.27
N SER A 273 -7.04 -74.92 26.76
CA SER A 273 -7.87 -74.97 27.99
C SER A 273 -9.19 -75.75 27.78
N PRO A 274 -9.75 -76.36 28.84
CA PRO A 274 -11.03 -77.07 28.78
C PRO A 274 -12.22 -76.10 28.68
N ALA A 275 -13.27 -76.54 27.98
CA ALA A 275 -14.55 -75.83 27.82
C ALA A 275 -15.26 -75.63 29.17
N ARG A 276 -15.96 -74.50 29.34
CA ARG A 276 -16.74 -74.19 30.55
C ARG A 276 -18.08 -74.92 30.52
N THR A 277 -18.40 -75.65 31.58
CA THR A 277 -19.68 -76.36 31.76
C THR A 277 -20.46 -75.80 32.95
N VAL A 278 -21.79 -75.86 32.89
CA VAL A 278 -22.73 -75.41 33.96
C VAL A 278 -23.75 -76.52 34.23
N GLU A 279 -24.20 -76.68 35.47
CA GLU A 279 -25.20 -77.70 35.86
C GLU A 279 -26.59 -77.39 35.27
N LEU A 280 -27.28 -78.42 34.78
CA LEU A 280 -28.60 -78.31 34.14
C LEU A 280 -29.67 -77.74 35.10
N GLU A 281 -29.56 -78.09 36.38
CA GLU A 281 -30.49 -77.65 37.43
C GLU A 281 -30.45 -76.11 37.61
N ASP A 282 -29.26 -75.50 37.52
CA ASP A 282 -29.09 -74.04 37.61
C ASP A 282 -29.66 -73.32 36.38
N VAL A 283 -29.54 -73.92 35.20
CA VAL A 283 -30.10 -73.37 33.95
C VAL A 283 -31.63 -73.42 33.96
N ILE A 284 -32.22 -74.51 34.44
CA ILE A 284 -33.68 -74.64 34.61
C ILE A 284 -34.19 -73.63 35.63
N GLY A 285 -33.51 -73.50 36.78
CA GLY A 285 -33.87 -72.52 37.82
C GLY A 285 -33.82 -71.08 37.32
N TYR A 286 -32.84 -70.73 36.48
CA TYR A 286 -32.78 -69.42 35.84
C TYR A 286 -33.94 -69.20 34.85
N LEU A 287 -34.24 -70.17 33.99
CA LEU A 287 -35.35 -70.06 33.03
C LEU A 287 -36.70 -69.86 33.72
N ASP A 288 -36.96 -70.60 34.81
CA ASP A 288 -38.19 -70.44 35.60
C ASP A 288 -38.26 -69.06 36.30
N SER A 289 -37.12 -68.44 36.61
CA SER A 289 -37.06 -67.11 37.23
C SER A 289 -37.32 -65.95 36.27
N VAL A 290 -37.10 -66.14 34.96
CA VAL A 290 -37.19 -65.07 33.95
C VAL A 290 -38.50 -65.15 33.13
N ALA A 291 -39.29 -66.22 33.28
CA ALA A 291 -40.47 -66.50 32.46
C ALA A 291 -41.85 -66.31 33.14
N PRO A 292 -42.19 -65.11 33.67
CA PRO A 292 -43.59 -64.69 33.71
C PRO A 292 -43.78 -63.45 32.82
N SER A 293 -44.07 -63.66 31.53
CA SER A 293 -44.54 -62.59 30.65
C SER A 293 -46.09 -62.53 30.65
N PRO A 294 -46.71 -61.37 31.01
CA PRO A 294 -48.16 -61.20 31.03
C PRO A 294 -48.85 -61.12 29.65
N SER A 295 -48.11 -61.29 28.55
CA SER A 295 -48.61 -60.99 27.19
C SER A 295 -48.51 -62.14 26.18
N GLY A 296 -48.32 -63.39 26.61
CA GLY A 296 -48.65 -64.58 25.81
C GLY A 296 -47.90 -64.77 24.48
N ALA A 297 -46.70 -64.20 24.31
CA ALA A 297 -45.84 -64.44 23.15
C ALA A 297 -44.40 -64.69 23.59
N TYR A 298 -43.96 -65.94 23.53
CA TYR A 298 -42.56 -66.35 23.69
C TYR A 298 -41.99 -66.74 22.32
N VAL A 299 -40.74 -66.38 22.04
CA VAL A 299 -39.99 -66.76 20.81
C VAL A 299 -39.34 -68.15 20.94
N LEU A 300 -39.51 -68.82 22.09
CA LEU A 300 -39.02 -70.18 22.32
C LEU A 300 -40.11 -71.02 23.01
N ASP A 301 -40.46 -72.15 22.41
CA ASP A 301 -41.26 -73.19 23.06
C ASP A 301 -40.43 -73.85 24.18
N ARG A 302 -40.96 -73.79 25.40
CA ARG A 302 -40.28 -74.23 26.61
C ARG A 302 -40.05 -75.75 26.61
N ASP A 303 -41.05 -76.50 26.17
CA ASP A 303 -41.02 -77.96 26.24
C ASP A 303 -40.10 -78.53 25.14
N GLU A 304 -40.01 -77.86 23.99
CA GLU A 304 -39.05 -78.18 22.93
C GLU A 304 -37.60 -77.95 23.38
N LEU A 305 -37.32 -76.84 24.07
CA LEU A 305 -35.98 -76.51 24.58
C LEU A 305 -35.55 -77.47 25.70
N ILE A 306 -36.43 -77.78 26.65
CA ILE A 306 -36.15 -78.74 27.73
C ILE A 306 -35.88 -80.12 27.13
N GLY A 307 -36.73 -80.58 26.21
CA GLY A 307 -36.51 -81.86 25.53
C GLY A 307 -35.22 -81.91 24.71
N TYR A 308 -34.77 -80.79 24.15
CA TYR A 308 -33.47 -80.71 23.46
C TYR A 308 -32.29 -80.87 24.43
N LEU A 309 -32.32 -80.15 25.56
CA LEU A 309 -31.26 -80.20 26.57
C LEU A 309 -31.13 -81.60 27.17
N GLU A 310 -32.26 -82.21 27.55
CA GLU A 310 -32.30 -83.57 28.12
C GLU A 310 -31.80 -84.65 27.14
N ARG A 311 -32.19 -84.56 25.85
CA ARG A 311 -31.74 -85.51 24.81
C ARG A 311 -30.23 -85.46 24.58
N ARG A 312 -29.59 -84.31 24.79
CA ARG A 312 -28.17 -84.11 24.47
C ARG A 312 -27.24 -84.40 25.64
N THR A 313 -27.76 -84.44 26.88
CA THR A 313 -26.98 -84.69 28.09
C THR A 313 -26.59 -86.16 28.33
N GLY A 314 -27.12 -87.12 27.56
CA GLY A 314 -26.73 -88.55 27.49
C GLY A 314 -25.95 -89.18 28.67
N GLU A 315 -26.63 -90.04 29.47
CA GLU A 315 -26.21 -90.91 30.61
C GLU A 315 -25.19 -90.39 31.66
N ALA A 316 -24.28 -89.47 31.34
CA ALA A 316 -23.47 -88.69 32.29
C ALA A 316 -24.09 -87.31 32.60
N GLY A 317 -25.40 -87.18 32.36
CA GLY A 317 -26.09 -85.93 32.08
C GLY A 317 -26.49 -85.08 33.27
N LYS A 318 -25.57 -84.24 33.75
CA LYS A 318 -25.92 -83.07 34.57
C LYS A 318 -25.26 -81.76 34.15
N THR A 319 -24.27 -81.79 33.26
CA THR A 319 -23.55 -80.58 32.84
C THR A 319 -23.83 -80.23 31.39
N VAL A 320 -24.13 -78.96 31.14
CA VAL A 320 -24.42 -78.37 29.83
C VAL A 320 -23.18 -77.60 29.36
N ASP A 321 -22.76 -77.86 28.12
CA ASP A 321 -21.72 -77.07 27.43
C ASP A 321 -22.31 -75.71 27.01
N VAL A 322 -21.77 -74.65 27.60
CA VAL A 322 -22.27 -73.27 27.41
C VAL A 322 -22.05 -72.79 25.98
N GLU A 323 -20.93 -73.13 25.36
CA GLU A 323 -20.60 -72.69 24.01
C GLU A 323 -21.46 -73.42 22.96
N ALA A 324 -21.88 -74.65 23.25
CA ALA A 324 -22.84 -75.38 22.43
C ALA A 324 -24.26 -74.84 22.56
N LEU A 325 -24.68 -74.42 23.77
CA LEU A 325 -25.98 -73.79 24.01
C LEU A 325 -26.08 -72.43 23.32
N GLU A 326 -25.04 -71.58 23.43
CA GLU A 326 -24.99 -70.29 22.75
C GLU A 326 -25.08 -70.43 21.23
N ARG A 327 -24.40 -71.43 20.64
CA ARG A 327 -24.53 -71.75 19.22
C ARG A 327 -25.95 -72.15 18.82
N PHE A 328 -26.69 -72.85 19.67
CA PHE A 328 -28.07 -73.22 19.40
C PHE A 328 -29.03 -72.02 19.48
N LEU A 329 -28.82 -71.14 20.46
CA LEU A 329 -29.61 -69.91 20.60
C LEU A 329 -29.32 -68.90 19.47
N ALA A 330 -28.11 -68.90 18.92
CA ALA A 330 -27.70 -68.03 17.83
C ALA A 330 -28.22 -68.46 16.44
N LEU A 331 -28.83 -69.64 16.30
CA LEU A 331 -29.45 -70.06 15.04
C LEU A 331 -30.72 -69.24 14.77
N PRO A 332 -30.88 -68.61 13.59
CA PRO A 332 -32.08 -67.85 13.27
C PRO A 332 -33.30 -68.78 13.24
N ARG A 333 -34.26 -68.56 14.13
CA ARG A 333 -35.55 -69.26 14.09
C ARG A 333 -36.51 -68.41 13.27
N GLY A 334 -37.01 -69.00 12.19
CA GLY A 334 -37.88 -68.31 11.22
C GLY A 334 -39.17 -67.79 11.86
N GLU A 335 -39.56 -66.59 11.44
CA GLU A 335 -40.83 -65.92 11.75
C GLU A 335 -42.06 -66.70 11.22
N PRO A 336 -43.25 -66.45 11.79
CA PRO A 336 -44.39 -67.37 11.73
C PRO A 336 -45.11 -67.39 10.36
N ARG A 337 -45.50 -68.60 9.96
CA ARG A 337 -46.76 -68.93 9.28
C ARG A 337 -47.26 -70.28 9.77
#